data_AF-A0A9D8DEM7-F1
#
_entry.id   AF-A0A9D8DEM7-F1
#
_cell.length_a   1.000
_cell.length_b   1.000
_cell.length_c   1.000
_cell.angle_alpha   90.00
_cell.angle_beta   90.00
_cell.angle_gamma   90.00
#
_symmetry.space_group_name_H-M   'P 1'
#
loop_
_entity.id
_entity.type
_entity.pdbx_description
1 polymer ?
#
loop_
_entity_poly.entity_id
_entity_poly.type
_entity_poly.pdbx_seq_one_letter_code
_entity_poly.pdbx_strand_id
1 'polypeptide(L)'
;MEKVVLHRCPVKFLKGEWHGCHAVQKALEEQGIEHEVRTAPIRKSKRADVLRVSGQATVPAIEFADGAGYRADGKQMAAEIRAGRLLEHKGDVPAT
;
A
#
# COMPACT_ATOMS: atom_id res chain seq x y z
N MET A 1 -16.06 9.80 1.37
CA MET A 1 -14.77 9.42 1.98
C MET A 1 -14.18 8.34 1.09
N GLU A 2 -13.01 8.58 0.51
CA GLU A 2 -12.40 7.63 -0.41
C GLU A 2 -11.80 6.48 0.38
N LYS A 3 -12.31 5.26 0.15
CA LYS A 3 -11.81 4.04 0.77
C LYS A 3 -10.66 3.48 -0.07
N VAL A 4 -9.53 3.22 0.55
CA VAL A 4 -8.35 2.59 -0.09
C VAL A 4 -8.10 1.18 0.47
N VAL A 5 -7.50 0.28 -0.30
CA VAL A 5 -7.11 -1.05 0.18
C VAL A 5 -5.59 -1.10 0.32
N LEU A 6 -5.11 -1.34 1.54
CA LEU A 6 -3.70 -1.56 1.83
C LEU A 6 -3.38 -3.06 1.75
N HIS A 7 -2.62 -3.43 0.72
CA HIS A 7 -2.03 -4.77 0.61
C HIS A 7 -0.74 -4.84 1.43
N ARG A 8 -0.78 -5.59 2.53
CA ARG A 8 0.37 -5.78 3.43
C ARG A 8 0.75 -7.24 3.59
N CYS A 9 1.96 -7.50 4.07
CA CYS A 9 2.36 -8.83 4.50
C CYS A 9 1.66 -9.24 5.82
N PRO A 10 1.47 -10.55 6.07
CA PRO A 10 0.85 -11.09 7.28
C PRO A 10 1.81 -11.09 8.47
N VAL A 11 3.10 -10.88 8.21
CA VAL A 11 4.16 -11.02 9.20
C VAL A 11 4.16 -9.77 10.07
N LYS A 12 3.22 -9.71 11.02
CA LYS A 12 3.09 -8.63 12.01
C LYS A 12 4.24 -8.60 13.02
N PHE A 13 5.08 -9.64 13.06
CA PHE A 13 5.99 -9.96 14.18
C PHE A 13 7.46 -10.24 13.82
N LEU A 14 7.90 -10.05 12.57
CA LEU A 14 9.33 -10.05 12.27
C LEU A 14 9.89 -8.66 12.61
N LYS A 15 10.31 -8.56 13.88
CA LYS A 15 10.93 -7.42 14.55
C LYS A 15 11.78 -6.55 13.63
N GLY A 16 11.32 -5.33 13.39
CA GLY A 16 12.16 -4.26 12.88
C GLY A 16 11.35 -3.12 12.29
N GLU A 17 11.55 -1.91 12.81
CA GLU A 17 11.11 -0.60 12.30
C GLU A 17 11.51 -0.30 10.83
N TRP A 18 12.05 -1.28 10.12
CA TRP A 18 12.59 -1.24 8.77
C TRP A 18 11.61 -1.71 7.68
N HIS A 19 10.40 -2.16 8.05
CA HIS A 19 9.43 -2.65 7.08
C HIS A 19 8.33 -1.61 6.76
N GLY A 20 8.40 -1.08 5.55
CA GLY A 20 7.50 -0.05 5.02
C GLY A 20 5.99 -0.32 5.10
N CYS A 21 5.56 -1.58 5.29
CA CYS A 21 4.13 -1.91 5.48
C CYS A 21 3.53 -1.27 6.74
N HIS A 22 4.26 -1.28 7.86
CA HIS A 22 3.77 -0.69 9.11
C HIS A 22 3.77 0.84 9.05
N ALA A 23 4.79 1.42 8.43
CA ALA A 23 4.91 2.86 8.25
C ALA A 23 3.73 3.43 7.43
N VAL A 24 3.35 2.73 6.35
CA VAL A 24 2.21 3.10 5.50
C VAL A 24 0.89 2.97 6.25
N GLN A 25 0.66 1.87 6.94
CA GLN A 25 -0.58 1.69 7.72
C GLN A 25 -0.74 2.80 8.76
N LYS A 26 0.31 3.05 9.56
CA LYS A 26 0.30 4.11 10.55
C LYS A 26 0.04 5.48 9.92
N ALA A 27 0.63 5.77 8.77
CA ALA A 27 0.40 7.03 8.07
C ALA A 27 -1.06 7.21 7.63
N LEU A 28 -1.72 6.14 7.17
CA LEU A 28 -3.15 6.16 6.81
C LEU A 28 -4.03 6.42 8.05
N GLU A 29 -3.71 5.76 9.18
CA GLU A 29 -4.39 5.98 10.46
C GLU A 29 -4.19 7.41 10.97
N GLU A 30 -2.97 7.95 10.89
CA GLU A 30 -2.62 9.32 11.30
C GLU A 30 -3.36 10.38 10.47
N GLN A 31 -3.58 10.14 9.18
CA GLN A 31 -4.34 11.01 8.29
C GLN A 31 -5.87 10.83 8.41
N GLY A 32 -6.34 9.82 9.15
CA GLY A 32 -7.76 9.51 9.23
C GLY A 32 -8.36 9.01 7.91
N ILE A 33 -7.54 8.39 7.05
CA ILE A 33 -8.00 7.84 5.77
C ILE A 33 -8.60 6.46 6.02
N GLU A 34 -9.85 6.29 5.58
CA GLU A 34 -10.54 5.00 5.65
C GLU A 34 -9.83 4.00 4.73
N HIS A 35 -9.24 2.97 5.33
CA HIS A 35 -8.47 1.96 4.60
C HIS A 35 -8.83 0.54 5.03
N GLU A 36 -8.89 -0.35 4.06
CA GLU A 36 -9.08 -1.77 4.27
C GLU A 36 -7.76 -2.51 4.21
N VAL A 37 -7.44 -3.29 5.23
CA VAL A 37 -6.18 -4.04 5.29
C VAL A 37 -6.36 -5.41 4.66
N ARG A 38 -5.90 -5.60 3.42
CA ARG A 38 -5.86 -6.92 2.78
C ARG A 38 -4.50 -7.57 3.00
N THR A 39 -4.53 -8.73 3.65
CA THR A 39 -3.31 -9.47 3.95
C THR A 39 -2.90 -10.32 2.73
N ALA A 40 -1.81 -9.93 2.07
CA ALA A 40 -1.26 -10.66 0.95
C ALA A 40 -0.48 -11.90 1.43
N PRO A 41 -0.46 -13.02 0.68
CA PRO A 41 0.31 -14.19 1.06
C PRO A 41 1.82 -13.90 1.17
N ILE A 42 2.54 -14.65 2.02
CA ILE A 42 4.00 -14.46 2.22
C ILE A 42 4.76 -14.74 0.92
N ARG A 43 4.39 -15.79 0.19
CA ARG A 43 5.02 -16.17 -1.07
C ARG A 43 4.65 -15.18 -2.18
N LYS A 44 5.65 -14.52 -2.76
CA LYS A 44 5.51 -13.57 -3.89
C LYS A 44 4.73 -14.18 -5.06
N SER A 45 4.97 -15.45 -5.39
CA SER A 45 4.27 -16.15 -6.48
C SER A 45 2.76 -16.30 -6.27
N LYS A 46 2.25 -16.15 -5.05
CA LYS A 46 0.81 -16.17 -4.75
C LYS A 46 0.20 -14.77 -4.63
N ARG A 47 0.99 -13.70 -4.82
CA ARG A 47 0.53 -12.29 -4.75
C ARG A 47 0.03 -11.80 -6.11
N ALA A 48 -0.74 -12.61 -6.82
CA ALA A 48 -1.29 -12.26 -8.14
C ALA A 48 -2.16 -10.99 -8.06
N ASP A 49 -2.88 -10.82 -6.96
CA ASP A 49 -3.70 -9.66 -6.70
C ASP A 49 -2.88 -8.36 -6.51
N VAL A 50 -1.78 -8.42 -5.78
CA VAL A 50 -0.86 -7.26 -5.62
C VAL A 50 -0.17 -6.92 -6.95
N LEU A 51 0.19 -7.94 -7.73
CA LEU A 51 0.75 -7.79 -9.07
C LEU A 51 -0.26 -7.11 -10.02
N ARG A 52 -1.53 -7.50 -9.97
CA ARG A 52 -2.60 -6.91 -10.78
C ARG A 52 -2.79 -5.42 -10.47
N VAL A 53 -2.77 -5.06 -9.19
CA VAL A 53 -3.03 -3.68 -8.75
C VAL A 53 -1.82 -2.79 -8.96
N SER A 54 -0.65 -3.21 -8.48
CA SER A 54 0.55 -2.37 -8.42
C SER A 54 1.55 -2.63 -9.54
N GLY A 55 1.24 -3.52 -10.48
CA GLY A 55 2.16 -4.01 -11.51
C GLY A 55 3.30 -4.89 -10.95
N GLN A 56 3.38 -5.10 -9.63
CA GLN A 56 4.50 -5.80 -8.99
C GLN A 56 4.06 -6.69 -7.81
N ALA A 57 4.69 -7.85 -7.63
CA ALA A 57 4.36 -8.80 -6.55
C ALA A 57 4.94 -8.43 -5.16
N THR A 58 5.09 -7.14 -4.86
CA THR A 58 5.76 -6.64 -3.66
C THR A 58 4.83 -5.76 -2.83
N VAL A 59 4.99 -5.81 -1.51
CA VAL A 59 4.21 -5.04 -0.53
C VAL A 59 5.16 -4.12 0.24
N PRO A 60 4.71 -2.93 0.69
CA PRO A 60 3.33 -2.43 0.65
C PRO A 60 2.86 -1.98 -0.74
N ALA A 61 1.55 -2.10 -0.98
CA ALA A 61 0.87 -1.54 -2.14
C ALA A 61 -0.53 -1.03 -1.74
N ILE A 62 -1.00 0.03 -2.40
CA ILE A 62 -2.32 0.63 -2.16
C ILE A 62 -3.16 0.43 -3.42
N GLU A 63 -4.39 -0.07 -3.27
CA GLU A 63 -5.46 -0.06 -4.29
C GLU A 63 -6.41 1.10 -3.96
N PHE A 64 -6.71 1.95 -4.93
CA PHE A 64 -7.75 2.96 -4.80
C PHE A 64 -9.11 2.37 -5.20
N ALA A 65 -10.20 3.01 -4.80
CA ALA A 65 -11.56 2.59 -5.14
C ALA A 65 -11.82 2.51 -6.67
N ASP A 66 -11.03 3.22 -7.48
CA ASP A 66 -11.10 3.20 -8.95
C ASP A 66 -10.41 1.96 -9.57
N GLY A 67 -9.71 1.16 -8.75
CA GLY A 67 -8.90 0.03 -9.20
C GLY A 67 -7.46 0.41 -9.57
N ALA A 68 -7.12 1.71 -9.54
CA ALA A 68 -5.75 2.18 -9.68
C ALA A 68 -4.88 1.70 -8.50
N GLY A 69 -3.61 1.39 -8.78
CA GLY A 69 -2.67 0.97 -7.76
C GLY A 69 -1.51 1.95 -7.59
N TYR A 70 -1.16 2.26 -6.35
CA TYR A 70 0.03 3.03 -6.01
C TYR A 70 1.02 2.21 -5.20
N ARG A 71 2.29 2.24 -5.63
CA ARG A 71 3.38 1.57 -4.95
C ARG A 71 4.67 2.33 -5.11
N ALA A 72 5.33 2.61 -4.00
CA ALA A 72 6.69 3.15 -3.93
C ALA A 72 7.45 2.45 -2.79
N ASP A 73 8.63 2.96 -2.44
CA ASP A 73 9.28 2.55 -1.19
C ASP A 73 8.36 2.85 -0.01
N GLY A 74 8.21 1.94 0.94
CA GLY A 74 7.22 2.13 2.00
C GLY A 74 7.54 3.29 2.94
N LYS A 75 8.80 3.75 3.04
CA LYS A 75 9.14 4.99 3.76
C LYS A 75 8.67 6.21 2.97
N GLN A 76 8.87 6.21 1.65
CA GLN A 76 8.38 7.27 0.77
C GLN A 76 6.85 7.33 0.76
N MET A 77 6.17 6.18 0.60
CA MET A 77 4.70 6.11 0.66
C MET A 77 4.18 6.70 1.97
N ALA A 78 4.78 6.34 3.11
CA ALA A 78 4.36 6.87 4.40
C ALA A 78 4.59 8.38 4.53
N ALA A 79 5.65 8.92 3.93
CA ALA A 79 5.89 10.37 3.89
C ALA A 79 4.86 11.10 3.02
N GLU A 80 4.55 10.57 1.84
CA GLU A 80 3.54 11.12 0.93
C GLU A 80 2.14 11.12 1.58
N ILE A 81 1.77 10.02 2.24
CA ILE A 81 0.51 9.91 2.95
C ILE A 81 0.44 10.94 4.07
N ARG A 82 1.49 11.05 4.90
CA ARG A 82 1.54 12.09 5.96
C ARG A 82 1.48 13.50 5.40
N ALA A 83 1.99 13.72 4.19
CA ALA A 83 1.91 14.99 3.48
C ALA A 83 0.54 15.24 2.82
N GLY A 84 -0.42 14.31 2.90
CA GLY A 84 -1.73 14.41 2.27
C GLY A 84 -1.71 14.18 0.76
N ARG A 85 -0.60 13.69 0.20
CA ARG A 85 -0.38 13.53 -1.25
C ARG A 85 -0.80 12.17 -1.79
N LEU A 86 -1.34 11.28 -0.96
CA LEU A 86 -1.73 9.93 -1.39
C LEU A 86 -2.70 9.96 -2.59
N LEU A 87 -3.69 10.84 -2.53
CA LEU A 87 -4.72 10.94 -3.57
C LEU A 87 -4.21 11.61 -4.85
N GLU A 88 -3.06 12.28 -4.83
CA GLU A 88 -2.43 12.82 -6.05
C GLU A 88 -1.87 11.70 -6.94
N HIS A 89 -1.52 10.56 -6.34
CA HIS A 89 -1.10 9.35 -7.08
C HIS A 89 -2.30 8.56 -7.64
N LYS A 90 -3.54 8.96 -7.33
CA LYS A 90 -4.76 8.35 -7.87
C LYS A 90 -4.88 8.73 -9.36
N GLY A 91 -4.47 7.81 -10.23
CA GLY A 91 -4.45 8.03 -11.68
C GLY A 91 -3.06 7.92 -12.31
N ASP A 92 -2.01 7.71 -11.50
CA ASP A 92 -0.72 7.24 -11.99
C ASP A 92 -0.88 5.77 -12.40
N VAL A 93 -1.48 5.56 -13.58
CA VAL A 93 -1.50 4.25 -14.20
C VAL A 93 -0.04 3.88 -14.47
N PRO A 94 0.43 2.69 -14.07
CA PRO A 94 1.75 2.24 -14.51
C PRO A 94 1.71 2.20 -16.04
N ALA A 95 2.45 3.11 -16.67
CA ALA A 95 2.69 3.05 -18.10
C ALA A 95 3.19 1.63 -18.42
N THR A 96 2.45 0.97 -19.31
CA THR A 96 2.68 -0.41 -19.78
C THR A 96 4.13 -0.65 -20.18
#